data_AF-A0A1Y1WCK9-F1
#
_entry.id   AF-A0A1Y1WCK9-F1
#
_cell.length_a   1.000
_cell.length_b   1.000
_cell.length_c   1.000
_cell.angle_alpha   90.00
_cell.angle_beta   90.00
_cell.angle_gamma   90.00
#
_symmetry.space_group_name_H-M   'P 1'
#
loop_
_entity.id
_entity.type
_entity.pdbx_description
1 polymer ?
#
loop_
_entity_poly.entity_id
_entity_poly.type
_entity_poly.pdbx_seq_one_letter_code
_entity_poly.pdbx_strand_id
1 'polypeptide(L)'
;KSHDSCDACGQPGQFILCDRCPRVFHFLCAEPPVAFESLATMDKWFCRECSFRESRKRKSRAHAKNIFYPLISSMEYINPRAFAVPEEIRRQFDGIEADADGTFVNTREERAQR
;
A
#
# COMPACT_ATOMS: atom_id res chain seq x y z
N LYS A 1 -18.41 -6.09 0.00
CA LYS A 1 -18.26 -4.83 -0.73
C LYS A 1 -16.77 -4.50 -0.79
N SER A 2 -16.20 -4.23 -1.97
CA SER A 2 -14.80 -3.83 -2.13
C SER A 2 -14.59 -2.36 -1.77
N HIS A 3 -13.33 -1.96 -1.60
CA HIS A 3 -12.94 -0.56 -1.47
C HIS A 3 -12.99 0.16 -2.83
N ASP A 4 -13.20 1.48 -2.79
CA ASP A 4 -13.31 2.33 -3.98
C ASP A 4 -12.00 3.09 -4.28
N SER A 5 -10.96 2.90 -3.45
CA SER A 5 -9.63 3.47 -3.59
C SER A 5 -8.55 2.44 -3.28
N CYS A 6 -7.37 2.61 -3.87
CA CYS A 6 -6.23 1.70 -3.70
C CYS A 6 -5.78 1.64 -2.23
N ASP A 7 -5.71 0.44 -1.64
CA ASP A 7 -5.28 0.22 -0.25
C ASP A 7 -3.80 0.55 0.00
N ALA A 8 -2.99 0.66 -1.05
CA ALA A 8 -1.60 1.06 -0.94
C ALA A 8 -1.43 2.58 -0.94
N CYS A 9 -1.95 3.28 -1.96
CA CYS A 9 -1.70 4.72 -2.13
C CYS A 9 -2.89 5.63 -1.78
N GLY A 10 -4.06 5.06 -1.49
CA GLY A 10 -5.27 5.81 -1.17
C GLY A 10 -5.98 6.46 -2.37
N GLN A 11 -5.43 6.34 -3.60
CA GLN A 11 -5.96 7.02 -4.77
C GLN A 11 -7.03 6.20 -5.50
N PRO A 12 -8.02 6.86 -6.14
CA PRO A 12 -8.91 6.22 -7.09
C PRO A 12 -8.15 5.86 -8.37
N GLY A 13 -8.69 4.92 -9.15
CA GLY A 13 -8.07 4.50 -10.42
C GLY A 13 -8.47 3.09 -10.84
N GLN A 14 -7.64 2.46 -11.66
CA GLN A 14 -7.83 1.09 -12.12
C GLN A 14 -7.02 0.11 -11.27
N PHE A 15 -7.71 -0.77 -10.57
CA PHE A 15 -7.09 -1.68 -9.61
C PHE A 15 -7.54 -3.12 -9.79
N ILE A 16 -6.74 -4.04 -9.29
CA ILE A 16 -7.07 -5.45 -9.11
C ILE A 16 -7.71 -5.67 -7.73
N LEU A 17 -8.72 -6.54 -7.67
CA LEU A 17 -9.42 -6.91 -6.44
C LEU A 17 -8.83 -8.18 -5.85
N CYS A 18 -8.68 -8.22 -4.53
CA CYS A 18 -8.34 -9.45 -3.84
C CYS A 18 -9.56 -10.38 -3.74
N ASP A 19 -9.41 -11.65 -4.14
CA ASP A 19 -10.50 -12.64 -4.08
C ASP A 19 -10.94 -13.03 -2.65
N ARG A 20 -10.18 -12.63 -1.62
CA ARG A 20 -10.43 -13.03 -0.21
C ARG A 20 -10.73 -11.88 0.73
N CYS A 21 -10.60 -10.63 0.31
CA CYS A 21 -10.81 -9.48 1.17
C CYS A 21 -11.27 -8.26 0.35
N PRO A 22 -11.87 -7.23 0.95
CA PRO A 22 -12.40 -6.10 0.21
C PRO A 22 -11.33 -5.17 -0.40
N ARG A 23 -10.05 -5.46 -0.16
CA ARG A 23 -8.95 -4.59 -0.57
C ARG A 23 -8.69 -4.62 -2.07
N VAL A 24 -8.30 -3.47 -2.59
CA VAL A 24 -8.00 -3.26 -4.01
C VAL A 24 -6.66 -2.55 -4.17
N PHE A 25 -5.93 -2.87 -5.23
CA PHE A 25 -4.57 -2.33 -5.45
C PHE A 25 -4.38 -1.94 -6.91
N HIS A 26 -3.75 -0.80 -7.19
CA HIS A 26 -3.22 -0.57 -8.53
C HIS A 26 -2.26 -1.70 -8.90
N PHE A 27 -2.16 -2.00 -10.19
CA PHE A 27 -1.28 -3.05 -10.71
C PHE A 27 0.18 -2.88 -10.25
N LEU A 28 0.68 -1.63 -10.24
CA LEU A 28 2.01 -1.29 -9.75
C LEU A 28 2.11 -1.16 -8.22
N CYS A 29 0.97 -1.01 -7.54
CA CYS A 29 0.90 -0.97 -6.08
C CYS A 29 0.75 -2.35 -5.45
N ALA A 30 0.48 -3.39 -6.24
CA ALA A 30 0.50 -4.77 -5.78
C ALA A 30 1.93 -5.21 -5.47
N GLU A 31 2.07 -6.23 -4.62
CA GLU A 31 3.36 -6.80 -4.24
C GLU A 31 3.34 -8.32 -4.45
N PRO A 32 4.06 -8.86 -5.45
CA PRO A 32 4.83 -8.13 -6.46
C PRO A 32 3.93 -7.33 -7.43
N PRO A 33 4.48 -6.33 -8.15
CA PRO A 33 3.74 -5.61 -9.19
C PRO A 33 3.18 -6.57 -10.23
N VAL A 34 1.91 -6.36 -10.59
CA VAL A 34 1.19 -7.21 -11.56
C VAL A 34 1.21 -6.53 -12.92
N ALA A 35 1.51 -7.28 -13.97
CA ALA A 35 1.39 -6.80 -15.34
C ALA A 35 -0.07 -6.89 -15.78
N PHE A 36 -0.61 -5.87 -16.46
CA PHE A 36 -2.00 -5.87 -16.90
C PHE A 36 -2.30 -7.06 -17.84
N GLU A 37 -1.32 -7.44 -18.67
CA GLU A 37 -1.41 -8.53 -19.63
C GLU A 37 -1.55 -9.89 -18.95
N SER A 38 -1.00 -10.04 -17.74
CA SER A 38 -1.11 -11.29 -16.97
C SER A 38 -2.49 -11.54 -16.37
N LEU A 39 -3.37 -10.53 -16.34
CA LEU A 39 -4.72 -10.69 -15.80
C LEU A 39 -5.55 -11.69 -16.62
N ALA A 40 -5.34 -11.72 -17.94
CA ALA A 40 -6.08 -12.63 -18.82
C ALA A 40 -5.76 -14.11 -18.56
N THR A 41 -4.60 -14.40 -17.98
CA THR A 41 -4.15 -15.76 -17.66
C THR A 41 -4.25 -16.10 -16.18
N MET A 42 -4.57 -15.12 -15.32
CA MET A 42 -4.75 -15.30 -13.89
C MET A 42 -6.21 -15.56 -13.53
N ASP A 43 -6.50 -16.75 -13.01
CA ASP A 43 -7.83 -17.10 -12.50
C ASP A 43 -8.18 -16.37 -11.20
N LYS A 44 -7.20 -16.22 -10.30
CA LYS A 44 -7.39 -15.62 -8.96
C LYS A 44 -6.17 -14.83 -8.56
N TRP A 45 -6.41 -13.75 -7.84
CA TRP A 45 -5.37 -12.92 -7.25
C TRP A 45 -5.65 -12.64 -5.77
N PHE A 46 -4.59 -12.71 -4.97
CA PHE A 46 -4.65 -12.45 -3.53
C PHE A 46 -3.65 -11.36 -3.16
N CYS A 47 -4.08 -10.41 -2.34
CA CYS A 47 -3.17 -9.44 -1.73
C CYS A 47 -2.13 -10.16 -0.85
N ARG A 48 -1.03 -9.47 -0.50
CA ARG A 48 0.11 -10.09 0.20
C ARG A 48 -0.29 -10.75 1.52
N GLU A 49 -1.15 -10.09 2.28
CA GLU A 49 -1.70 -10.66 3.53
C GLU A 49 -2.47 -11.97 3.29
N CYS A 50 -3.33 -12.01 2.26
CA CYS A 50 -4.14 -13.19 1.93
C CYS A 50 -3.30 -14.31 1.33
N SER A 51 -2.34 -13.98 0.46
CA SER A 51 -1.39 -14.93 -0.12
C SER A 51 -0.50 -15.58 0.95
N PHE A 52 -0.03 -14.80 1.93
CA PHE A 52 0.74 -15.32 3.05
C PHE A 52 -0.10 -16.26 3.95
N ARG A 53 -1.38 -15.92 4.19
CA ARG A 53 -2.30 -16.77 4.97
C ARG A 53 -2.57 -18.11 4.29
N GLU A 54 -2.59 -18.15 2.96
CA GLU A 54 -2.79 -19.38 2.19
C GLU A 54 -1.54 -20.26 2.16
N SER A 55 -0.37 -19.62 2.06
CA SER A 55 0.90 -20.30 1.79
C SER A 55 1.63 -20.84 3.02
N ARG A 56 1.01 -20.94 4.21
CA ARG A 56 1.65 -21.25 5.52
C ARG A 56 2.71 -22.36 5.47
N LYS A 57 3.92 -22.02 5.04
CA LYS A 57 5.11 -22.84 5.13
C LYS A 57 5.72 -22.57 6.50
N ARG A 58 6.08 -23.63 7.22
CA ARG A 58 6.73 -23.55 8.54
C ARG A 58 7.99 -22.70 8.42
N LYS A 59 8.04 -21.53 9.09
CA LYS A 59 9.23 -20.67 9.11
C LYS A 59 10.38 -21.43 9.75
N SER A 60 11.56 -21.39 9.12
CA SER A 60 12.76 -22.02 9.67
C SER A 60 13.18 -21.27 10.94
N ARG A 61 13.37 -21.99 12.05
CA ARG A 61 13.81 -21.42 13.34
C ARG A 61 15.22 -20.80 13.28
N ALA A 62 15.94 -20.96 12.17
CA ALA A 62 17.30 -20.51 11.99
C ALA A 62 17.46 -18.98 12.07
N HIS A 63 16.44 -18.22 11.68
CA HIS A 63 16.50 -16.75 11.63
C HIS A 63 16.08 -16.05 12.94
N ALA A 64 15.59 -16.79 13.94
CA ALA A 64 15.14 -16.21 15.22
C ALA A 64 16.25 -15.52 16.04
N LYS A 65 17.52 -15.60 15.60
CA LYS A 65 18.69 -15.01 16.27
C LYS A 65 19.02 -13.57 15.83
N ASN A 66 18.36 -13.03 14.79
CA ASN A 66 18.62 -11.67 14.31
C ASN A 66 17.62 -10.67 14.92
N ILE A 67 18.08 -9.54 15.43
CA ILE A 67 17.22 -8.50 16.06
C ILE A 67 16.19 -7.90 15.07
N PHE A 68 16.51 -7.88 13.77
CA PHE A 68 15.62 -7.41 12.71
C PHE A 68 14.69 -8.49 12.19
N TYR A 69 14.84 -9.74 12.64
CA TYR A 69 14.00 -10.84 12.19
C TYR A 69 12.49 -10.56 12.31
N PRO A 70 11.97 -9.99 13.42
CA PRO A 70 10.56 -9.64 13.50
C PRO A 70 10.12 -8.67 12.39
N LEU A 71 10.96 -7.70 12.04
CA LEU A 71 10.68 -6.72 10.99
C LEU A 71 10.73 -7.35 9.60
N ILE A 72 11.82 -8.07 9.28
CA ILE A 72 11.98 -8.77 7.99
C ILE A 72 10.84 -9.77 7.79
N SER A 73 10.49 -10.51 8.84
CA SER A 73 9.39 -11.47 8.79
C SER A 73 8.02 -10.81 8.65
N SER A 74 7.90 -9.55 9.08
CA SER A 74 6.70 -8.73 8.89
C SER A 74 6.54 -8.24 7.46
N MET A 75 7.66 -7.90 6.81
CA MET A 75 7.65 -7.51 5.39
C MET A 75 7.09 -8.62 4.49
N GLU A 76 7.22 -9.89 4.85
CA GLU A 76 6.71 -11.01 4.04
C GLU A 76 5.18 -11.02 3.86
N TYR A 77 4.43 -10.41 4.79
CA TYR A 77 2.96 -10.50 4.83
C TYR A 77 2.24 -9.16 4.85
N ILE A 78 2.93 -8.04 5.05
CA ILE A 78 2.31 -6.71 5.08
C ILE A 78 2.05 -6.22 3.66
N ASN A 79 0.82 -5.76 3.40
CA ASN A 79 0.51 -5.06 2.15
C ASN A 79 1.26 -3.73 2.08
N PRO A 80 1.78 -3.33 0.90
CA PRO A 80 2.49 -2.07 0.74
C PRO A 80 1.55 -0.90 1.04
N ARG A 81 2.10 0.18 1.60
CA ARG A 81 1.40 1.44 1.84
C ARG A 81 2.32 2.59 1.47
N ALA A 82 1.77 3.60 0.80
CA ALA A 82 2.46 4.85 0.56
C ALA A 82 2.84 5.47 1.90
N PHE A 83 4.07 5.95 1.99
CA PHE A 83 4.53 6.66 3.17
C PHE A 83 3.72 7.96 3.29
N ALA A 84 3.13 8.17 4.46
CA ALA A 84 2.50 9.42 4.82
C ALA A 84 3.24 9.99 6.04
N VAL A 85 3.60 11.26 5.94
CA VAL A 85 4.20 11.98 7.07
C VAL A 85 3.19 11.99 8.22
N PRO A 86 3.61 11.66 9.46
CA PRO A 86 2.74 11.70 10.63
C PRO A 86 2.02 13.04 10.78
N GLU A 87 0.79 12.99 11.31
CA GLU A 87 -0.07 14.16 11.43
C GLU A 87 0.57 15.26 12.30
N GLU A 88 1.34 14.87 13.31
CA GLU A 88 2.05 15.79 14.21
C GLU A 88 3.04 16.66 13.44
N ILE A 89 3.74 16.09 12.47
CA ILE A 89 4.72 16.80 11.64
C ILE A 89 3.98 17.64 10.59
N ARG A 90 2.93 17.09 9.98
CA ARG A 90 2.12 17.83 8.99
C ARG A 90 1.52 19.11 9.57
N ARG A 91 1.02 19.06 10.81
CA ARG A 91 0.38 20.20 11.48
C ARG A 91 1.35 21.30 11.91
N GLN A 92 2.66 21.09 11.84
CA GLN A 92 3.66 22.13 12.20
C GLN A 92 3.86 23.18 11.11
N PHE A 93 3.48 22.89 9.87
CA PHE A 93 3.72 23.78 8.74
C PHE A 93 2.45 24.54 8.35
N ASP A 94 2.31 25.78 8.84
CA ASP A 94 1.17 26.62 8.50
C ASP A 94 1.16 26.99 7.01
N GLY A 95 0.08 26.64 6.33
CA GLY A 95 -0.10 26.85 4.90
C GLY A 95 0.48 25.76 3.99
N ILE A 96 0.86 24.59 4.53
CA ILE A 96 1.20 23.40 3.75
C ILE A 96 0.12 22.34 3.96
N GLU A 97 -0.58 21.97 2.88
CA GLU A 97 -1.56 20.89 2.88
C GLU A 97 -1.07 19.74 1.99
N ALA A 98 -1.41 18.50 2.35
CA ALA A 98 -1.17 17.35 1.49
C ALA A 98 -2.45 17.05 0.72
N ASP A 99 -2.39 17.09 -0.61
CA ASP A 99 -3.50 16.71 -1.47
C ASP A 99 -3.74 15.20 -1.41
N ALA A 100 -4.84 14.73 -2.00
CA ALA A 100 -5.25 13.33 -2.00
C ALA A 100 -4.10 12.41 -2.41
N ASP A 101 -3.34 12.78 -3.45
CA ASP A 101 -2.21 12.04 -4.03
C ASP A 101 -0.92 12.05 -3.18
N GLY A 102 -0.90 12.79 -2.07
CA GLY A 102 0.25 12.96 -1.20
C GLY A 102 1.21 14.08 -1.61
N THR A 103 0.87 14.87 -2.64
CA THR A 103 1.63 16.07 -3.02
C THR A 103 1.38 17.18 -2.00
N PHE A 104 2.45 17.88 -1.60
CA PHE A 104 2.33 19.01 -0.68
C PHE A 104 2.10 20.30 -1.48
N VAL A 105 0.99 20.99 -1.20
CA VAL A 105 0.62 22.28 -1.79
C VAL A 105 0.80 23.40 -0.77
N ASN A 106 1.36 24.52 -1.24
CA ASN A 106 1.51 25.74 -0.45
C ASN A 106 0.27 26.64 -0.65
N THR A 107 -0.67 26.59 0.29
CA THR A 107 -1.93 27.33 0.21
C THR A 107 -1.75 28.84 0.30
N ARG A 108 -0.57 29.33 0.76
CA ARG A 108 -0.27 30.76 0.81
C ARG A 108 0.10 31.32 -0.56
N GLU A 109 0.78 30.53 -1.39
CA GLU A 109 1.17 30.92 -2.75
C GLU A 109 -0.04 30.93 -3.69
N GLU A 110 -0.94 29.95 -3.58
CA GLU A 110 -2.16 29.88 -4.40
C GLU A 110 -3.12 31.04 -4.15
N ARG A 111 -3.17 31.57 -2.92
CA ARG A 111 -3.98 32.76 -2.58
C ARG A 111 -3.39 34.07 -3.09
N ALA A 112 -2.08 34.11 -3.33
CA ALA A 112 -1.40 35.31 -3.85
C ALA A 112 -1.50 35.43 -5.39
N GLN A 113 -1.94 34.38 -6.08
CA GLN A 113 -2.07 34.30 -7.54
C GLN A 113 -3.53 34.38 -8.04
N ARG A 114 -4.48 34.65 -7.14
CA ARG A 114 -5.87 35.00 -7.46
C ARG A 114 -6.12 36.46 -7.13
#